data_AF-A0A838THI3-F1
#
_entry.id   AF-A0A838THI3-F1
#
_cell.length_a   1.000
_cell.length_b   1.000
_cell.length_c   1.000
_cell.angle_alpha   90.00
_cell.angle_beta   90.00
_cell.angle_gamma   90.00
#
_symmetry.space_group_name_H-M   'P 1'
#
loop_
_entity.id
_entity.type
_entity.pdbx_description
1 polymer ?
#
loop_
_entity_poly.entity_id
_entity_poly.type
_entity_poly.pdbx_seq_one_letter_code
_entity_poly.pdbx_strand_id
1 'polypeptide(L)'
;MNYKKYSLLLVFILLFSFIETNLFAQVSNDYGKEWKQVDELIKKGLTKSALEQTVIIYETAKKDNNDPQIIKALLFRITLGRNLQEDANVKSIALVETEIQTSRQPARSILNSILAEMYWHFLQQNRYKFYNRTKTVDFKKNDILTWGIDDLHKKIGELYLASIKEEKLLQQSRLEPLDAIIIKGNVRYLRPTLYDLLAHRALDYFKNDERDINRPAYAFEIKDKEAFAPMAVFAAHKFINKDSASLHYYALLIYQKLLKFHAADAKPDALIDVDIERINFVKQYGVMNNKDGLYLLALTEIKKINNAASAQATYLIAQEIYNLASQVKAGFDSASEKYSIKQSKKIADAVVKLFPESEGGINAKNLLNRILHKELSLTSEKVNVPGEPFRTLVTYKNINTTNFRIIQVTPEFKNLLEINSDNDKLWNKLISQPSLRSWKQPLPLPDDYKTHFTEIKVDALPVGEYALLASAAEDFNLNKNPLSAHYFHVSNISYLNNGNEYFVLDRTTGKPLAGAKVQVWNQRYDYNTRKNIFEKLELLTADKNGYVKLSNKKNTERNIRLEITYQNDKLFLGDNQYS
;
A
#
# COMPACT_ATOMS: atom_id res chain seq x y z
N MET A 1 5.08 -2.61 -8.99
CA MET A 1 5.99 -1.44 -9.06
C MET A 1 6.10 -0.82 -7.66
N ASN A 2 7.07 0.08 -7.41
CA ASN A 2 7.38 0.70 -6.11
C ASN A 2 7.95 -0.24 -5.02
N TYR A 3 9.24 -0.59 -5.16
CA TYR A 3 10.07 -0.87 -4.00
C TYR A 3 10.37 0.43 -3.25
N LYS A 4 10.14 0.46 -1.93
CA LYS A 4 10.88 1.34 -1.01
C LYS A 4 11.31 0.53 0.22
N LYS A 5 12.58 0.13 0.25
CA LYS A 5 13.20 -0.41 1.46
C LYS A 5 13.43 0.74 2.43
N TYR A 6 13.07 0.57 3.69
CA TYR A 6 13.38 1.54 4.75
C TYR A 6 14.88 1.46 5.07
N SER A 7 15.59 2.56 4.84
CA SER A 7 16.88 2.81 5.48
C SER A 7 16.58 3.38 6.86
N LEU A 8 16.83 2.61 7.92
CA LEU A 8 16.47 3.01 9.28
C LEU A 8 17.54 3.95 9.85
N LEU A 9 17.28 5.26 9.82
CA LEU A 9 18.21 6.26 10.35
C LEU A 9 18.20 6.25 11.89
N LEU A 10 19.39 6.24 12.49
CA LEU A 10 19.57 6.35 13.95
C LEU A 10 19.09 7.73 14.46
N VAL A 11 18.07 7.72 15.32
CA VAL A 11 17.77 8.83 16.23
C VAL A 11 17.67 8.26 17.65
N PHE A 12 18.56 8.70 18.52
CA PHE A 12 18.72 8.21 19.89
C PHE A 12 18.49 9.41 20.83
N ILE A 13 17.42 9.37 21.63
CA ILE A 13 17.13 10.42 22.61
C ILE A 13 17.16 9.81 24.00
N LEU A 14 18.07 10.32 24.83
CA LEU A 14 18.17 10.04 26.26
C LEU A 14 17.15 10.87 27.02
N LEU A 15 16.57 10.29 28.08
CA LEU A 15 16.16 11.03 29.28
C LEU A 15 16.18 10.07 30.48
N PHE A 16 16.68 10.55 31.60
CA PHE A 16 16.97 9.80 32.83
C PHE A 16 16.21 10.43 33.99
N SER A 17 15.52 9.64 34.82
CA SER A 17 14.97 10.10 36.10
C SER A 17 14.98 8.97 37.14
N PHE A 18 15.67 9.21 38.25
CA PHE A 18 15.55 8.51 39.53
C PHE A 18 14.12 8.63 40.10
N ILE A 19 13.63 7.85 41.07
CA ILE A 19 14.21 6.80 41.96
C ILE A 19 13.23 5.58 41.97
N GLU A 20 13.22 4.53 42.81
CA GLU A 20 13.87 4.24 44.11
C GLU A 20 14.30 2.75 44.23
N THR A 21 13.91 2.01 45.29
CA THR A 21 14.42 0.65 45.59
C THR A 21 13.35 -0.32 46.10
N ASN A 22 13.59 -1.62 45.88
CA ASN A 22 13.11 -2.72 46.72
C ASN A 22 14.02 -3.95 46.50
N LEU A 23 14.23 -4.78 47.54
CA LEU A 23 15.32 -5.77 47.53
C LEU A 23 14.99 -7.04 46.74
N PHE A 24 15.59 -7.16 45.57
CA PHE A 24 16.28 -8.40 45.16
C PHE A 24 17.72 -8.05 44.80
N ALA A 25 18.65 -8.97 45.00
CA ALA A 25 20.08 -8.75 44.73
C ALA A 25 20.37 -8.74 43.22
N GLN A 26 20.06 -7.63 42.55
CA GLN A 26 20.46 -7.39 41.17
C GLN A 26 21.99 -7.18 41.11
N VAL A 27 22.69 -8.13 40.49
CA VAL A 27 24.00 -7.82 39.91
C VAL A 27 23.77 -6.82 38.78
N SER A 28 24.35 -5.62 38.88
CA SER A 28 24.12 -4.53 37.93
C SER A 28 24.91 -4.75 36.62
N ASN A 29 24.55 -5.80 35.89
CA ASN A 29 25.11 -6.16 34.58
C ASN A 29 24.56 -5.22 33.47
N ASP A 30 24.79 -3.91 33.62
CA ASP A 30 24.51 -2.92 32.59
C ASP A 30 25.63 -2.88 31.55
N TYR A 31 25.48 -3.69 30.52
CA TYR A 31 26.31 -3.69 29.31
C TYR A 31 26.22 -2.36 28.50
N GLY A 32 25.48 -1.35 28.98
CA GLY A 32 25.26 -0.08 28.32
C GLY A 32 26.52 0.74 28.07
N LYS A 33 27.61 0.52 28.80
CA LYS A 33 28.92 1.16 28.53
C LYS A 33 29.58 0.53 27.31
N GLU A 34 29.64 -0.80 27.27
CA GLU A 34 30.25 -1.60 26.21
C GLU A 34 29.46 -1.45 24.91
N TRP A 35 28.12 -1.39 25.00
CA TRP A 35 27.25 -1.11 23.85
C TRP A 35 27.43 0.31 23.30
N LYS A 36 27.59 1.34 24.15
CA LYS A 36 27.94 2.70 23.67
C LYS A 36 29.27 2.70 22.91
N GLN A 37 30.26 1.94 23.36
CA GLN A 37 31.54 1.79 22.66
C GLN A 37 31.36 1.11 21.28
N VAL A 38 30.54 0.06 21.18
CA VAL A 38 30.19 -0.57 19.89
C VAL A 38 29.49 0.44 18.97
N ASP A 39 28.48 1.17 19.46
CA ASP A 39 27.75 2.19 18.68
C ASP A 39 28.65 3.33 18.19
N GLU A 40 29.62 3.77 19.01
CA GLU A 40 30.63 4.75 18.59
C GLU A 40 31.56 4.23 17.51
N LEU A 41 32.01 2.98 17.60
CA LEU A 41 32.88 2.36 16.59
C LEU A 41 32.12 2.19 15.25
N ILE A 42 30.83 1.82 15.31
CA ILE A 42 29.94 1.77 14.14
C ILE A 42 29.78 3.16 13.51
N LYS A 43 29.50 4.21 14.30
CA LYS A 43 29.39 5.60 13.82
C LYS A 43 30.68 6.12 13.17
N LYS A 44 31.84 5.62 13.62
CA LYS A 44 33.17 5.94 13.06
C LYS A 44 33.56 5.06 11.86
N GLY A 45 32.68 4.14 11.43
CA GLY A 45 32.93 3.19 10.33
C GLY A 45 33.85 2.01 10.68
N LEU A 46 34.30 1.90 11.94
CA LEU A 46 35.31 0.97 12.43
C LEU A 46 34.73 -0.43 12.68
N THR A 47 34.13 -1.02 11.63
CA THR A 47 33.35 -2.27 11.67
C THR A 47 34.11 -3.44 12.28
N LYS A 48 35.43 -3.57 12.01
CA LYS A 48 36.26 -4.63 12.60
C LYS A 48 36.38 -4.48 14.13
N SER A 49 36.69 -3.28 14.61
CA SER A 49 36.82 -3.00 16.05
C SER A 49 35.47 -3.06 16.78
N ALA A 50 34.38 -2.68 16.11
CA ALA A 50 33.03 -2.89 16.63
C ALA A 50 32.72 -4.40 16.80
N LEU A 51 33.14 -5.24 15.84
CA LEU A 51 32.99 -6.69 15.91
C LEU A 51 33.85 -7.30 17.04
N GLU A 52 35.11 -6.86 17.17
CA GLU A 52 36.02 -7.28 18.25
C GLU A 52 35.43 -6.94 19.63
N GLN A 53 34.93 -5.71 19.83
CA GLN A 53 34.24 -5.31 21.07
C GLN A 53 32.94 -6.12 21.30
N THR A 54 32.19 -6.45 20.25
CA THR A 54 30.99 -7.29 20.34
C THR A 54 31.31 -8.74 20.74
N VAL A 55 32.47 -9.28 20.34
CA VAL A 55 32.93 -10.59 20.81
C VAL A 55 33.27 -10.55 22.30
N ILE A 56 33.90 -9.48 22.80
CA ILE A 56 34.15 -9.30 24.24
C ILE A 56 32.82 -9.27 25.03
N ILE A 57 31.81 -8.54 24.54
CA ILE A 57 30.46 -8.54 25.13
C ILE A 57 29.87 -9.95 25.18
N TYR A 58 29.95 -10.70 24.08
CA TYR A 58 29.43 -12.08 23.98
C TYR A 58 30.11 -13.01 25.00
N GLU A 59 31.45 -13.01 25.08
CA GLU A 59 32.18 -13.92 25.99
C GLU A 59 31.95 -13.59 27.47
N THR A 60 31.76 -12.32 27.82
CA THR A 60 31.34 -11.93 29.18
C THR A 60 29.89 -12.36 29.44
N ALA A 61 28.98 -12.15 28.49
CA ALA A 61 27.57 -12.54 28.64
C ALA A 61 27.38 -14.05 28.79
N LYS A 62 28.22 -14.88 28.13
CA LYS A 62 28.26 -16.35 28.33
C LYS A 62 28.71 -16.73 29.75
N LYS A 63 29.64 -15.99 30.38
CA LYS A 63 30.07 -16.20 31.77
C LYS A 63 28.99 -15.76 32.77
N ASP A 64 28.35 -14.63 32.50
CA ASP A 64 27.25 -14.07 33.30
C ASP A 64 25.95 -14.89 33.19
N ASN A 65 25.87 -15.84 32.25
CA ASN A 65 24.64 -16.54 31.86
C ASN A 65 23.51 -15.57 31.41
N ASN A 66 23.88 -14.46 30.78
CA ASN A 66 22.98 -13.37 30.39
C ASN A 66 22.42 -13.58 28.98
N ASP A 67 21.49 -14.53 28.84
CA ASP A 67 20.86 -14.94 27.57
C ASP A 67 20.42 -13.76 26.65
N PRO A 68 19.75 -12.69 27.15
CA PRO A 68 19.43 -11.52 26.32
C PRO A 68 20.66 -10.85 25.70
N GLN A 69 21.74 -10.69 26.45
CA GLN A 69 22.97 -10.06 25.94
C GLN A 69 23.78 -11.02 25.05
N ILE A 70 23.76 -12.32 25.32
CA ILE A 70 24.31 -13.36 24.42
C ILE A 70 23.64 -13.26 23.05
N ILE A 71 22.30 -13.25 23.00
CA ILE A 71 21.51 -13.16 21.75
C ILE A 71 21.75 -11.81 21.06
N LYS A 72 21.78 -10.70 21.80
CA LYS A 72 22.08 -9.37 21.24
C LYS A 72 23.47 -9.32 20.60
N ALA A 73 24.49 -9.83 21.29
CA ALA A 73 25.86 -9.87 20.78
C ALA A 73 26.01 -10.80 19.57
N LEU A 74 25.30 -11.93 19.54
CA LEU A 74 25.22 -12.81 18.38
C LEU A 74 24.64 -12.09 17.15
N LEU A 75 23.53 -11.35 17.31
CA LEU A 75 22.90 -10.58 16.23
C LEU A 75 23.79 -9.43 15.72
N PHE A 76 24.52 -8.75 16.60
CA PHE A 76 25.51 -7.75 16.19
C PHE A 76 26.72 -8.39 15.48
N ARG A 77 27.23 -9.55 15.95
CA ARG A 77 28.31 -10.30 15.26
C ARG A 77 27.93 -10.67 13.82
N ILE A 78 26.70 -11.15 13.62
CA ILE A 78 26.13 -11.44 12.29
C ILE A 78 26.06 -10.18 11.42
N THR A 79 25.56 -9.08 11.99
CA THR A 79 25.36 -7.82 11.26
C THR A 79 26.67 -7.18 10.83
N LEU A 80 27.67 -7.15 11.72
CA LEU A 80 28.99 -6.58 11.45
C LEU A 80 29.85 -7.50 10.56
N GLY A 81 29.75 -8.82 10.75
CA GLY A 81 30.47 -9.81 9.94
C GLY A 81 30.07 -9.84 8.46
N ARG A 82 28.83 -9.46 8.14
CA ARG A 82 28.32 -9.37 6.75
C ARG A 82 29.13 -8.46 5.82
N ASN A 83 29.77 -7.43 6.37
CA ASN A 83 30.57 -6.49 5.59
C ASN A 83 32.06 -6.90 5.48
N LEU A 84 32.44 -8.03 6.05
CA LEU A 84 33.84 -8.43 6.27
C LEU A 84 34.20 -9.83 5.74
N GLN A 85 33.23 -10.59 5.22
CA GLN A 85 33.44 -11.99 4.82
C GLN A 85 32.64 -12.38 3.57
N GLU A 86 33.29 -13.11 2.66
CA GLU A 86 32.60 -13.92 1.63
C GLU A 86 31.71 -14.98 2.30
N ASP A 87 30.58 -15.33 1.69
CA ASP A 87 29.57 -16.27 2.22
C ASP A 87 29.09 -16.00 3.66
N ALA A 88 29.14 -14.74 4.10
CA ALA A 88 28.76 -14.34 5.46
C ALA A 88 27.36 -14.81 5.88
N ASN A 89 26.40 -14.93 4.96
CA ASN A 89 25.06 -15.48 5.27
C ASN A 89 25.13 -16.96 5.70
N VAL A 90 25.92 -17.80 5.03
CA VAL A 90 26.09 -19.23 5.38
C VAL A 90 26.82 -19.35 6.72
N LYS A 91 27.90 -18.60 6.89
CA LYS A 91 28.69 -18.54 8.14
C LYS A 91 27.86 -18.05 9.32
N SER A 92 26.95 -17.10 9.10
CA SER A 92 26.00 -16.60 10.11
C SER A 92 24.98 -17.67 10.52
N ILE A 93 24.44 -18.44 9.57
CA ILE A 93 23.52 -19.56 9.85
C ILE A 93 24.22 -20.62 10.72
N ALA A 94 25.43 -21.04 10.34
CA ALA A 94 26.22 -22.02 11.09
C ALA A 94 26.59 -21.55 12.51
N LEU A 95 26.83 -20.24 12.70
CA LEU A 95 27.10 -19.65 14.01
C LEU A 95 25.89 -19.76 14.95
N VAL A 96 24.68 -19.49 14.45
CA VAL A 96 23.44 -19.62 15.23
C VAL A 96 23.07 -21.09 15.47
N GLU A 97 23.29 -21.98 14.50
CA GLU A 97 23.12 -23.43 14.70
C GLU A 97 24.07 -24.00 15.76
N THR A 98 25.28 -23.46 15.88
CA THR A 98 26.24 -23.82 16.94
C THR A 98 25.74 -23.35 18.31
N GLU A 99 25.27 -22.09 18.42
CA GLU A 99 24.76 -21.56 19.69
C GLU A 99 23.57 -22.37 20.22
N ILE A 100 22.58 -22.65 19.36
CA ILE A 100 21.37 -23.44 19.66
C ILE A 100 21.64 -24.81 20.30
N GLN A 101 22.80 -25.43 20.02
CA GLN A 101 23.19 -26.71 20.61
C GLN A 101 23.53 -26.58 22.11
N THR A 102 24.01 -25.41 22.54
CA THR A 102 24.43 -25.13 23.92
C THR A 102 23.42 -24.31 24.72
N SER A 103 22.55 -23.53 24.05
CA SER A 103 21.58 -22.66 24.72
C SER A 103 20.51 -23.44 25.49
N ARG A 104 20.15 -22.92 26.67
CA ARG A 104 19.04 -23.40 27.50
C ARG A 104 17.71 -22.78 27.04
N GLN A 105 16.59 -23.21 27.59
CA GLN A 105 15.31 -22.53 27.39
C GLN A 105 15.14 -21.39 28.40
N PRO A 106 14.52 -20.25 28.01
CA PRO A 106 13.81 -20.01 26.74
C PRO A 106 14.69 -19.50 25.57
N ALA A 107 15.98 -19.23 25.79
CA ALA A 107 16.87 -18.67 24.76
C ALA A 107 16.94 -19.53 23.48
N ARG A 108 16.97 -20.86 23.60
CA ARG A 108 16.95 -21.80 22.47
C ARG A 108 15.70 -21.65 21.60
N SER A 109 14.53 -21.42 22.18
CA SER A 109 13.30 -21.12 21.45
C SER A 109 13.38 -19.79 20.69
N ILE A 110 13.96 -18.75 21.29
CA ILE A 110 14.20 -17.46 20.61
C ILE A 110 15.15 -17.65 19.42
N LEU A 111 16.26 -18.35 19.63
CA LEU A 111 17.27 -18.62 18.60
C LEU A 111 16.73 -19.49 17.45
N ASN A 112 15.87 -20.47 17.72
CA ASN A 112 15.17 -21.21 16.67
C ASN A 112 14.33 -20.28 15.78
N SER A 113 13.64 -19.29 16.36
CA SER A 113 12.84 -18.31 15.60
C SER A 113 13.69 -17.31 14.81
N ILE A 114 14.88 -16.94 15.33
CA ILE A 114 15.87 -16.13 14.61
C ILE A 114 16.44 -16.93 13.43
N LEU A 115 16.82 -18.18 13.66
CA LEU A 115 17.40 -19.06 12.64
C LEU A 115 16.40 -19.36 11.52
N ALA A 116 15.13 -19.60 11.86
CA ALA A 116 14.06 -19.79 10.87
C ALA A 116 13.94 -18.58 9.92
N GLU A 117 14.00 -17.36 10.48
CA GLU A 117 14.00 -16.12 9.70
C GLU A 117 15.27 -15.98 8.85
N MET A 118 16.43 -16.41 9.34
CA MET A 118 17.69 -16.39 8.57
C MET A 118 17.67 -17.34 7.37
N TYR A 119 17.14 -18.55 7.52
CA TYR A 119 16.89 -19.46 6.38
C TYR A 119 15.85 -18.88 5.41
N TRP A 120 14.82 -18.21 5.91
CA TRP A 120 13.80 -17.55 5.08
C TRP A 120 14.39 -16.40 4.24
N HIS A 121 15.17 -15.51 4.86
CA HIS A 121 15.89 -14.45 4.13
C HIS A 121 16.87 -15.02 3.10
N PHE A 122 17.55 -16.13 3.40
CA PHE A 122 18.41 -16.82 2.43
C PHE A 122 17.62 -17.34 1.22
N LEU A 123 16.46 -17.99 1.46
CA LEU A 123 15.57 -18.45 0.39
C LEU A 123 15.08 -17.28 -0.48
N GLN A 124 14.58 -16.20 0.13
CA GLN A 124 14.13 -15.00 -0.60
C GLN A 124 15.23 -14.38 -1.47
N GLN A 125 16.45 -14.24 -0.93
CA GLN A 125 17.59 -13.66 -1.64
C GLN A 125 18.08 -14.54 -2.81
N ASN A 126 17.79 -15.84 -2.80
CA ASN A 126 18.22 -16.80 -3.82
C ASN A 126 17.07 -17.35 -4.67
N ARG A 127 15.82 -16.89 -4.50
CA ARG A 127 14.59 -17.40 -5.13
C ARG A 127 14.71 -17.61 -6.65
N TYR A 128 15.34 -16.66 -7.36
CA TYR A 128 15.58 -16.74 -8.79
C TYR A 128 16.48 -17.91 -9.23
N LYS A 129 17.37 -18.40 -8.36
CA LYS A 129 18.25 -19.55 -8.62
C LYS A 129 17.51 -20.89 -8.51
N PHE A 130 16.40 -20.93 -7.77
CA PHE A 130 15.65 -22.17 -7.56
C PHE A 130 14.64 -22.47 -8.68
N TYR A 131 14.11 -21.45 -9.37
CA TYR A 131 13.18 -21.66 -10.51
C TYR A 131 13.77 -22.52 -11.65
N ASN A 132 15.09 -22.51 -11.83
CA ASN A 132 15.77 -23.30 -12.86
C ASN A 132 16.40 -24.61 -12.33
N ARG A 133 16.18 -24.98 -11.06
CA ARG A 133 16.73 -26.21 -10.44
C ARG A 133 15.64 -27.27 -10.24
N THR A 134 15.53 -28.20 -11.19
CA THR A 134 14.52 -29.28 -11.18
C THR A 134 14.81 -30.42 -10.20
N LYS A 135 16.01 -30.47 -9.59
CA LYS A 135 16.38 -31.31 -8.43
C LYS A 135 17.72 -30.84 -7.83
N THR A 136 18.00 -31.26 -6.61
CA THR A 136 19.31 -31.11 -5.95
C THR A 136 20.33 -32.06 -6.58
N VAL A 137 21.42 -31.53 -7.12
CA VAL A 137 22.63 -32.30 -7.46
C VAL A 137 23.60 -32.15 -6.29
N ASP A 138 24.25 -33.25 -5.89
CA ASP A 138 25.23 -33.30 -4.78
C ASP A 138 24.75 -32.70 -3.45
N PHE A 139 23.54 -33.08 -3.01
CA PHE A 139 22.98 -32.66 -1.72
C PHE A 139 23.93 -32.96 -0.54
N LYS A 140 24.34 -31.91 0.17
CA LYS A 140 25.14 -31.96 1.38
C LYS A 140 24.36 -31.32 2.51
N LYS A 141 23.98 -32.12 3.51
CA LYS A 141 23.20 -31.66 4.68
C LYS A 141 23.81 -30.44 5.39
N ASN A 142 25.13 -30.28 5.36
CA ASN A 142 25.84 -29.19 6.02
C ASN A 142 26.14 -27.98 5.10
N ASP A 143 25.70 -28.01 3.83
CA ASP A 143 25.90 -26.92 2.87
C ASP A 143 24.57 -26.50 2.21
N ILE A 144 24.05 -25.37 2.70
CA ILE A 144 22.80 -24.75 2.26
C ILE A 144 22.77 -24.38 0.75
N LEU A 145 23.93 -24.26 0.09
CA LEU A 145 24.01 -23.97 -1.36
C LEU A 145 23.56 -25.16 -2.22
N THR A 146 23.59 -26.38 -1.66
CA THR A 146 23.19 -27.64 -2.30
C THR A 146 21.71 -28.01 -2.10
N TRP A 147 21.00 -27.29 -1.22
CA TRP A 147 19.63 -27.62 -0.80
C TRP A 147 18.58 -27.24 -1.84
N GLY A 148 17.46 -27.97 -1.84
CA GLY A 148 16.27 -27.66 -2.63
C GLY A 148 15.38 -26.61 -1.95
N ILE A 149 14.44 -26.07 -2.72
CA ILE A 149 13.42 -25.15 -2.21
C ILE A 149 12.56 -25.82 -1.12
N ASP A 150 12.26 -27.12 -1.28
CA ASP A 150 11.50 -27.91 -0.30
C ASP A 150 12.27 -28.19 0.98
N ASP A 151 13.58 -28.46 0.90
CA ASP A 151 14.45 -28.67 2.07
C ASP A 151 14.53 -27.40 2.92
N LEU A 152 14.72 -26.25 2.27
CA LEU A 152 14.72 -24.93 2.90
C LEU A 152 13.37 -24.67 3.58
N HIS A 153 12.25 -24.79 2.86
CA HIS A 153 10.92 -24.58 3.43
C HIS A 153 10.58 -25.55 4.57
N LYS A 154 11.04 -26.80 4.50
CA LYS A 154 10.90 -27.81 5.56
C LYS A 154 11.67 -27.37 6.81
N LYS A 155 12.96 -27.06 6.69
CA LYS A 155 13.82 -26.59 7.79
C LYS A 155 13.29 -25.32 8.44
N ILE A 156 12.81 -24.34 7.66
CA ILE A 156 12.20 -23.12 8.18
C ILE A 156 10.95 -23.45 9.01
N GLY A 157 10.08 -24.33 8.50
CA GLY A 157 8.89 -24.80 9.22
C GLY A 157 9.23 -25.54 10.52
N GLU A 158 10.17 -26.49 10.46
CA GLU A 158 10.68 -27.24 11.62
C GLU A 158 11.23 -26.29 12.71
N LEU A 159 11.99 -25.26 12.32
CA LEU A 159 12.56 -24.27 13.25
C LEU A 159 11.50 -23.35 13.87
N TYR A 160 10.54 -22.85 13.10
CA TYR A 160 9.43 -22.08 13.67
C TYR A 160 8.59 -22.92 14.62
N LEU A 161 8.25 -24.17 14.28
CA LEU A 161 7.53 -25.08 15.17
C LEU A 161 8.36 -25.42 16.43
N ALA A 162 9.68 -25.60 16.30
CA ALA A 162 10.58 -25.78 17.44
C ALA A 162 10.69 -24.53 18.33
N SER A 163 10.52 -23.32 17.79
CA SER A 163 10.53 -22.08 18.59
C SER A 163 9.34 -21.99 19.55
N ILE A 164 8.18 -22.51 19.16
CA ILE A 164 6.93 -22.46 19.95
C ILE A 164 6.63 -23.77 20.72
N LYS A 165 7.54 -24.75 20.70
CA LYS A 165 7.30 -26.11 21.22
C LYS A 165 7.05 -26.16 22.73
N GLU A 166 7.76 -25.35 23.52
CA GLU A 166 7.73 -25.41 24.98
C GLU A 166 6.58 -24.54 25.56
N GLU A 167 5.36 -24.76 25.05
CA GLU A 167 4.18 -23.90 25.21
C GLU A 167 4.01 -23.33 26.62
N LYS A 168 3.93 -24.19 27.64
CA LYS A 168 3.74 -23.78 29.05
C LYS A 168 4.82 -22.82 29.57
N LEU A 169 6.10 -23.07 29.23
CA LEU A 169 7.21 -22.23 29.66
C LEU A 169 7.17 -20.87 28.97
N LEU A 170 6.88 -20.85 27.67
CA LEU A 170 6.82 -19.64 26.86
C LEU A 170 5.62 -18.76 27.25
N GLN A 171 4.49 -19.38 27.60
CA GLN A 171 3.27 -18.74 28.12
C GLN A 171 3.45 -18.16 29.53
N GLN A 172 4.42 -18.66 30.31
CA GLN A 172 4.80 -18.12 31.61
C GLN A 172 5.94 -17.08 31.51
N SER A 173 6.61 -16.99 30.35
CA SER A 173 7.76 -16.11 30.13
C SER A 173 7.32 -14.71 29.72
N ARG A 174 7.53 -13.74 30.62
CA ARG A 174 7.31 -12.30 30.36
C ARG A 174 8.35 -11.72 29.38
N LEU A 175 8.01 -10.62 28.72
CA LEU A 175 8.87 -9.99 27.71
C LEU A 175 9.88 -8.97 28.27
N GLU A 176 9.67 -8.41 29.45
CA GLU A 176 10.52 -7.35 30.03
C GLU A 176 12.00 -7.77 30.18
N PRO A 177 12.35 -8.99 30.63
CA PRO A 177 13.74 -9.45 30.68
C PRO A 177 14.42 -9.53 29.30
N LEU A 178 13.64 -9.53 28.22
CA LEU A 178 14.10 -9.65 26.83
C LEU A 178 14.15 -8.29 26.12
N ASP A 179 13.91 -7.18 26.82
CA ASP A 179 13.90 -5.83 26.25
C ASP A 179 15.21 -5.44 25.54
N ALA A 180 16.34 -6.08 25.87
CA ALA A 180 17.62 -5.89 25.17
C ALA A 180 17.62 -6.41 23.71
N ILE A 181 16.67 -7.28 23.34
CA ILE A 181 16.54 -7.91 22.02
C ILE A 181 15.15 -7.71 21.37
N ILE A 182 14.27 -6.93 21.99
CA ILE A 182 12.92 -6.64 21.48
C ILE A 182 12.78 -5.16 21.11
N ILE A 183 12.48 -4.89 19.83
CA ILE A 183 12.02 -3.57 19.39
C ILE A 183 10.60 -3.39 19.91
N LYS A 184 10.38 -2.41 20.79
CA LYS A 184 9.08 -2.18 21.45
C LYS A 184 8.08 -1.50 20.53
N GLY A 185 6.93 -2.15 20.31
CA GLY A 185 5.72 -1.51 19.78
C GLY A 185 4.85 -0.88 20.88
N ASN A 186 3.78 -0.20 20.48
CA ASN A 186 2.81 0.45 21.39
C ASN A 186 1.72 -0.49 21.96
N VAL A 187 1.62 -1.73 21.47
CA VAL A 187 0.54 -2.68 21.82
C VAL A 187 1.05 -3.99 22.48
N ARG A 188 2.07 -3.93 23.34
CA ARG A 188 2.61 -5.11 24.06
C ARG A 188 1.52 -5.91 24.81
N TYR A 189 0.43 -5.27 25.25
CA TYR A 189 -0.69 -5.95 25.91
C TYR A 189 -1.44 -6.96 25.02
N LEU A 190 -1.33 -6.87 23.70
CA LEU A 190 -1.88 -7.85 22.75
C LEU A 190 -0.94 -9.06 22.54
N ARG A 191 0.34 -8.95 22.93
CA ARG A 191 1.36 -10.00 22.84
C ARG A 191 2.13 -10.07 24.18
N PRO A 192 1.45 -10.39 25.30
CA PRO A 192 2.01 -10.22 26.65
C PRO A 192 3.17 -11.16 26.99
N THR A 193 3.31 -12.30 26.30
CA THR A 193 4.28 -13.36 26.62
C THR A 193 5.23 -13.66 25.47
N LEU A 194 6.30 -14.40 25.79
CA LEU A 194 7.21 -14.93 24.78
C LEU A 194 6.53 -15.94 23.84
N TYR A 195 5.51 -16.67 24.31
CA TYR A 195 4.73 -17.53 23.43
C TYR A 195 4.08 -16.72 22.30
N ASP A 196 3.46 -15.60 22.65
CA ASP A 196 2.72 -14.77 21.70
C ASP A 196 3.67 -14.15 20.67
N LEU A 197 4.83 -13.66 21.12
CA LEU A 197 5.87 -13.12 20.24
C LEU A 197 6.42 -14.16 19.24
N LEU A 198 6.73 -15.38 19.71
CA LEU A 198 7.28 -16.44 18.86
C LEU A 198 6.20 -17.07 17.96
N ALA A 199 4.96 -17.19 18.44
CA ALA A 199 3.83 -17.70 17.67
C ALA A 199 3.42 -16.77 16.53
N HIS A 200 3.43 -15.44 16.74
CA HIS A 200 3.13 -14.52 15.64
C HIS A 200 4.28 -14.44 14.63
N ARG A 201 5.55 -14.50 15.07
CA ARG A 201 6.69 -14.68 14.16
C ARG A 201 6.60 -15.98 13.34
N ALA A 202 6.07 -17.05 13.91
CA ALA A 202 5.80 -18.30 13.18
C ALA A 202 4.61 -18.16 12.22
N LEU A 203 3.51 -17.51 12.63
CA LEU A 203 2.37 -17.19 11.76
C LEU A 203 2.83 -16.36 10.56
N ASP A 204 3.69 -15.37 10.73
CA ASP A 204 4.16 -14.52 9.63
C ASP A 204 4.97 -15.28 8.56
N TYR A 205 5.43 -16.51 8.85
CA TYR A 205 5.88 -17.47 7.85
C TYR A 205 4.73 -18.39 7.35
N PHE A 206 3.96 -18.96 8.27
CA PHE A 206 2.92 -19.96 7.95
C PHE A 206 1.67 -19.39 7.24
N LYS A 207 1.48 -18.06 7.23
CA LYS A 207 0.40 -17.36 6.51
C LYS A 207 0.68 -17.13 5.01
N ASN A 208 1.84 -17.55 4.47
CA ASN A 208 2.25 -17.19 3.09
C ASN A 208 1.94 -18.27 2.03
N ASP A 209 1.47 -17.82 0.87
CA ASP A 209 1.28 -18.59 -0.38
C ASP A 209 2.58 -19.08 -1.06
N GLU A 210 3.77 -18.99 -0.45
CA GLU A 210 5.01 -19.14 -1.24
C GLU A 210 5.24 -20.56 -1.82
N ARG A 211 4.66 -21.60 -1.22
CA ARG A 211 4.69 -22.96 -1.78
C ARG A 211 3.78 -23.14 -3.00
N ASP A 212 3.02 -22.12 -3.41
CA ASP A 212 1.92 -22.28 -4.38
C ASP A 212 2.36 -22.62 -5.80
N ILE A 213 3.61 -22.28 -6.15
CA ILE A 213 4.13 -22.34 -7.52
C ILE A 213 4.20 -23.79 -8.04
N ASN A 214 4.38 -24.77 -7.15
CA ASN A 214 4.44 -26.21 -7.48
C ASN A 214 3.49 -27.05 -6.58
N ARG A 215 2.23 -26.62 -6.40
CA ARG A 215 1.25 -27.35 -5.57
C ARG A 215 1.01 -28.79 -6.07
N PRO A 216 1.11 -29.82 -5.21
CA PRO A 216 0.57 -31.14 -5.52
C PRO A 216 -0.96 -31.12 -5.49
N ALA A 217 -1.61 -32.04 -6.22
CA ALA A 217 -3.08 -32.14 -6.28
C ALA A 217 -3.78 -32.51 -4.95
N TYR A 218 -2.99 -32.81 -3.90
CA TYR A 218 -3.46 -33.06 -2.53
C TYR A 218 -3.11 -31.94 -1.54
N ALA A 219 -2.63 -30.79 -2.03
CA ALA A 219 -2.33 -29.61 -1.20
C ALA A 219 -3.53 -29.21 -0.32
N PHE A 220 -3.24 -28.78 0.91
CA PHE A 220 -4.28 -28.40 1.86
C PHE A 220 -4.88 -27.03 1.54
N GLU A 221 -6.20 -27.01 1.36
CA GLU A 221 -7.00 -25.82 1.12
C GLU A 221 -7.92 -25.54 2.32
N ILE A 222 -8.08 -24.28 2.69
CA ILE A 222 -9.03 -23.88 3.73
C ILE A 222 -10.45 -23.84 3.13
N LYS A 223 -11.04 -25.03 2.93
CA LYS A 223 -12.40 -25.23 2.41
C LYS A 223 -13.44 -25.61 3.47
N ASP A 224 -12.98 -25.86 4.69
CA ASP A 224 -13.83 -26.20 5.81
C ASP A 224 -14.43 -24.94 6.45
N LYS A 225 -15.76 -24.86 6.52
CA LYS A 225 -16.49 -23.74 7.13
C LYS A 225 -16.18 -23.56 8.61
N GLU A 226 -15.75 -24.60 9.31
CA GLU A 226 -15.39 -24.50 10.73
C GLU A 226 -14.13 -23.66 10.95
N ALA A 227 -13.37 -23.33 9.89
CA ALA A 227 -12.32 -22.31 9.93
C ALA A 227 -12.85 -20.91 10.31
N PHE A 228 -14.14 -20.63 10.06
CA PHE A 228 -14.85 -19.41 10.49
C PHE A 228 -15.72 -19.61 11.75
N ALA A 229 -15.70 -20.79 12.39
CA ALA A 229 -16.55 -21.04 13.55
C ALA A 229 -16.26 -20.10 14.74
N PRO A 230 -17.19 -19.93 15.69
CA PRO A 230 -16.91 -19.22 16.94
C PRO A 230 -15.70 -19.81 17.65
N MET A 231 -14.90 -18.97 18.33
CA MET A 231 -13.59 -19.30 18.92
C MET A 231 -13.52 -20.70 19.54
N ALA A 232 -14.44 -21.06 20.44
CA ALA A 232 -14.44 -22.34 21.14
C ALA A 232 -14.60 -23.57 20.21
N VAL A 233 -15.44 -23.45 19.17
CA VAL A 233 -15.65 -24.50 18.16
C VAL A 233 -14.42 -24.61 17.26
N PHE A 234 -13.91 -23.48 16.75
CA PHE A 234 -12.68 -23.44 15.95
C PHE A 234 -11.49 -24.05 16.72
N ALA A 235 -11.35 -23.70 18.00
CA ALA A 235 -10.30 -24.23 18.88
C ALA A 235 -10.43 -25.75 19.10
N ALA A 236 -11.64 -26.28 19.24
CA ALA A 236 -11.88 -27.71 19.44
C ALA A 236 -11.77 -28.55 18.15
N HIS A 237 -11.93 -27.92 16.97
CA HIS A 237 -12.00 -28.61 15.68
C HIS A 237 -10.70 -29.35 15.29
N LYS A 238 -10.84 -30.36 14.43
CA LYS A 238 -9.73 -31.15 13.89
C LYS A 238 -9.69 -31.04 12.36
N PHE A 239 -8.91 -30.09 11.86
CA PHE A 239 -8.65 -29.96 10.42
C PHE A 239 -7.95 -31.21 9.89
N ILE A 240 -8.53 -31.84 8.86
CA ILE A 240 -7.94 -33.01 8.21
C ILE A 240 -6.94 -32.54 7.15
N ASN A 241 -5.70 -33.02 7.24
CA ASN A 241 -4.62 -32.69 6.31
C ASN A 241 -3.88 -33.97 5.87
N LYS A 242 -3.44 -33.99 4.60
CA LYS A 242 -2.60 -35.05 4.00
C LYS A 242 -1.21 -34.55 3.58
N ASP A 243 -1.02 -33.23 3.50
CA ASP A 243 0.23 -32.56 3.16
C ASP A 243 0.94 -32.10 4.45
N SER A 244 1.92 -32.88 4.91
CA SER A 244 2.71 -32.57 6.10
C SER A 244 3.59 -31.30 5.97
N ALA A 245 3.69 -30.72 4.77
CA ALA A 245 4.44 -29.51 4.48
C ALA A 245 3.56 -28.24 4.40
N SER A 246 2.22 -28.38 4.42
CA SER A 246 1.27 -27.26 4.26
C SER A 246 1.48 -26.15 5.29
N LEU A 247 1.74 -24.94 4.80
CA LEU A 247 1.93 -23.77 5.66
C LEU A 247 0.61 -23.35 6.34
N HIS A 248 -0.47 -23.25 5.57
CA HIS A 248 -1.78 -22.83 6.06
C HIS A 248 -2.39 -23.78 7.10
N TYR A 249 -2.09 -25.08 7.03
CA TYR A 249 -2.47 -26.02 8.08
C TYR A 249 -1.81 -25.68 9.43
N TYR A 250 -0.49 -25.42 9.44
CA TYR A 250 0.21 -25.01 10.66
C TYR A 250 -0.25 -23.63 11.16
N ALA A 251 -0.60 -22.70 10.27
CA ALA A 251 -1.20 -21.42 10.67
C ALA A 251 -2.50 -21.61 11.46
N LEU A 252 -3.42 -22.46 10.96
CA LEU A 252 -4.66 -22.79 11.68
C LEU A 252 -4.37 -23.44 13.05
N LEU A 253 -3.42 -24.37 13.12
CA LEU A 253 -3.03 -24.99 14.41
C LEU A 253 -2.41 -23.99 15.40
N ILE A 254 -1.65 -23.00 14.94
CA ILE A 254 -1.07 -21.97 15.81
C ILE A 254 -2.16 -21.02 16.31
N TYR A 255 -3.10 -20.60 15.45
CA TYR A 255 -4.30 -19.86 15.87
C TYR A 255 -5.11 -20.66 16.91
N GLN A 256 -5.32 -21.97 16.72
CA GLN A 256 -6.01 -22.80 17.72
C GLN A 256 -5.30 -22.83 19.09
N LYS A 257 -3.96 -22.73 19.14
CA LYS A 257 -3.21 -22.71 20.40
C LYS A 257 -3.25 -21.34 21.07
N LEU A 258 -3.06 -20.25 20.32
CA LEU A 258 -3.18 -18.89 20.84
C LEU A 258 -4.58 -18.61 21.39
N LEU A 259 -5.63 -19.00 20.66
CA LEU A 259 -7.01 -18.84 21.11
C LEU A 259 -7.32 -19.67 22.37
N LYS A 260 -6.76 -20.87 22.51
CA LYS A 260 -6.86 -21.68 23.75
C LYS A 260 -6.11 -21.05 24.91
N PHE A 261 -4.97 -20.41 24.65
CA PHE A 261 -4.16 -19.75 25.67
C PHE A 261 -4.91 -18.55 26.26
N HIS A 262 -5.38 -17.63 25.40
CA HIS A 262 -6.09 -16.42 25.84
C HIS A 262 -7.57 -16.64 26.21
N ALA A 263 -8.12 -17.86 26.08
CA ALA A 263 -9.53 -18.15 26.33
C ALA A 263 -10.00 -17.87 27.78
N ALA A 264 -9.06 -17.77 28.73
CA ALA A 264 -9.33 -17.47 30.13
C ALA A 264 -8.79 -16.10 30.59
N ASP A 265 -8.34 -15.24 29.65
CA ASP A 265 -7.78 -13.94 30.00
C ASP A 265 -8.84 -13.00 30.59
N ALA A 266 -8.56 -12.45 31.77
CA ALA A 266 -9.44 -11.48 32.45
C ALA A 266 -9.64 -10.17 31.65
N LYS A 267 -8.81 -9.94 30.62
CA LYS A 267 -8.96 -8.91 29.60
C LYS A 267 -8.85 -9.58 28.22
N PRO A 268 -9.93 -9.74 27.45
CA PRO A 268 -9.92 -10.54 26.22
C PRO A 268 -9.30 -9.82 25.03
N ASP A 269 -8.56 -8.72 25.22
CA ASP A 269 -7.98 -7.91 24.14
C ASP A 269 -7.06 -8.74 23.22
N ALA A 270 -6.16 -9.55 23.80
CA ALA A 270 -5.30 -10.47 23.03
C ALA A 270 -6.10 -11.59 22.35
N LEU A 271 -7.10 -12.16 23.03
CA LEU A 271 -8.00 -13.17 22.47
C LEU A 271 -8.75 -12.65 21.23
N ILE A 272 -9.31 -11.44 21.33
CA ILE A 272 -10.08 -10.78 20.28
C ILE A 272 -9.20 -10.47 19.07
N ASP A 273 -8.01 -9.93 19.31
CA ASP A 273 -7.07 -9.58 18.24
C ASP A 273 -6.58 -10.81 17.47
N VAL A 274 -6.22 -11.90 18.18
CA VAL A 274 -5.88 -13.20 17.56
C VAL A 274 -7.06 -13.79 16.79
N ASP A 275 -8.30 -13.65 17.28
CA ASP A 275 -9.48 -14.19 16.60
C ASP A 275 -9.84 -13.37 15.34
N ILE A 276 -9.63 -12.05 15.37
CA ILE A 276 -9.72 -11.17 14.20
C ILE A 276 -8.61 -11.51 13.18
N GLU A 277 -7.37 -11.72 13.62
CA GLU A 277 -6.27 -12.20 12.76
C GLU A 277 -6.65 -13.51 12.06
N ARG A 278 -7.14 -14.52 12.80
CA ARG A 278 -7.63 -15.79 12.25
C ARG A 278 -8.71 -15.55 11.19
N ILE A 279 -9.75 -14.79 11.52
CA ILE A 279 -10.91 -14.59 10.65
C ILE A 279 -10.50 -13.84 9.36
N ASN A 280 -9.58 -12.89 9.44
CA ASN A 280 -8.99 -12.21 8.29
C ASN A 280 -8.12 -13.16 7.43
N PHE A 281 -7.29 -14.00 8.06
CA PHE A 281 -6.51 -15.04 7.38
C PHE A 281 -7.42 -16.01 6.61
N VAL A 282 -8.48 -16.53 7.24
CA VAL A 282 -9.44 -17.44 6.59
C VAL A 282 -10.26 -16.74 5.50
N LYS A 283 -10.56 -15.44 5.64
CA LYS A 283 -11.16 -14.59 4.58
C LYS A 283 -10.24 -14.41 3.39
N GLN A 284 -8.93 -14.28 3.59
CA GLN A 284 -7.97 -14.18 2.51
C GLN A 284 -7.83 -15.54 1.79
N TYR A 285 -7.35 -16.56 2.48
CA TYR A 285 -6.90 -17.83 1.88
C TYR A 285 -7.97 -18.94 1.80
N GLY A 286 -9.18 -18.70 2.31
CA GLY A 286 -10.30 -19.64 2.22
C GLY A 286 -10.91 -19.76 0.82
N VAL A 287 -11.35 -20.96 0.45
CA VAL A 287 -11.91 -21.28 -0.89
C VAL A 287 -13.42 -21.63 -0.86
N MET A 288 -14.12 -21.25 0.21
CA MET A 288 -15.54 -21.55 0.42
C MET A 288 -16.46 -20.64 -0.42
N ASN A 289 -17.48 -21.21 -1.07
CA ASN A 289 -18.40 -20.45 -1.93
C ASN A 289 -19.14 -19.28 -1.22
N ASN A 290 -19.43 -19.40 0.09
CA ASN A 290 -20.09 -18.37 0.89
C ASN A 290 -19.12 -17.70 1.88
N LYS A 291 -17.87 -17.45 1.45
CA LYS A 291 -16.79 -16.89 2.30
C LYS A 291 -17.19 -15.57 2.96
N ASP A 292 -17.89 -14.70 2.23
CA ASP A 292 -18.23 -13.35 2.69
C ASP A 292 -19.34 -13.39 3.76
N GLY A 293 -20.32 -14.29 3.61
CA GLY A 293 -21.34 -14.54 4.63
C GLY A 293 -20.76 -15.16 5.90
N LEU A 294 -19.84 -16.12 5.76
CA LEU A 294 -19.16 -16.75 6.91
C LEU A 294 -18.26 -15.75 7.66
N TYR A 295 -17.53 -14.90 6.95
CA TYR A 295 -16.71 -13.82 7.53
C TYR A 295 -17.55 -12.83 8.33
N LEU A 296 -18.66 -12.34 7.77
CA LEU A 296 -19.58 -11.43 8.45
C LEU A 296 -20.22 -12.06 9.69
N LEU A 297 -20.55 -13.35 9.66
CA LEU A 297 -21.05 -14.09 10.83
C LEU A 297 -19.97 -14.20 11.92
N ALA A 298 -18.75 -14.62 11.57
CA ALA A 298 -17.64 -14.78 12.52
C ALA A 298 -17.30 -13.47 13.25
N LEU A 299 -17.20 -12.35 12.52
CA LEU A 299 -17.01 -11.03 13.12
C LEU A 299 -18.21 -10.58 13.98
N THR A 300 -19.43 -11.00 13.62
CA THR A 300 -20.65 -10.68 14.39
C THR A 300 -20.66 -11.39 15.75
N GLU A 301 -20.01 -12.55 15.89
CA GLU A 301 -19.79 -13.19 17.18
C GLU A 301 -18.82 -12.38 18.07
N ILE A 302 -17.65 -11.98 17.55
CA ILE A 302 -16.69 -11.14 18.28
C ILE A 302 -17.32 -9.81 18.73
N LYS A 303 -18.13 -9.19 17.87
CA LYS A 303 -18.87 -7.96 18.16
C LYS A 303 -19.74 -8.06 19.43
N LYS A 304 -20.25 -9.24 19.80
CA LYS A 304 -21.10 -9.42 21.00
C LYS A 304 -20.38 -9.08 22.30
N ILE A 305 -19.04 -9.13 22.31
CA ILE A 305 -18.21 -8.80 23.49
C ILE A 305 -18.31 -7.30 23.84
N ASN A 306 -18.60 -6.45 22.84
CA ASN A 306 -18.94 -5.03 23.00
C ASN A 306 -17.98 -4.24 23.93
N ASN A 307 -16.68 -4.39 23.68
CA ASN A 307 -15.59 -3.62 24.29
C ASN A 307 -14.70 -2.94 23.22
N ALA A 308 -13.72 -2.15 23.67
CA ALA A 308 -12.83 -1.39 22.79
C ALA A 308 -12.04 -2.25 21.78
N ALA A 309 -11.62 -3.47 22.13
CA ALA A 309 -10.96 -4.38 21.19
C ALA A 309 -11.95 -4.90 20.12
N SER A 310 -13.16 -5.32 20.53
CA SER A 310 -14.21 -5.81 19.63
C SER A 310 -14.76 -4.75 18.65
N ALA A 311 -14.46 -3.47 18.90
CA ALA A 311 -14.75 -2.37 17.98
C ALA A 311 -14.16 -2.62 16.58
N GLN A 312 -12.97 -3.24 16.51
CA GLN A 312 -12.30 -3.57 15.25
C GLN A 312 -13.10 -4.57 14.42
N ALA A 313 -13.68 -5.61 15.03
CA ALA A 313 -14.58 -6.53 14.33
C ALA A 313 -15.83 -5.83 13.79
N THR A 314 -16.35 -4.83 14.52
CA THR A 314 -17.52 -4.05 14.07
C THR A 314 -17.17 -3.08 12.93
N TYR A 315 -15.95 -2.51 12.93
CA TYR A 315 -15.41 -1.79 11.78
C TYR A 315 -15.26 -2.72 10.56
N LEU A 316 -14.70 -3.91 10.72
CA LEU A 316 -14.51 -4.86 9.62
C LEU A 316 -15.84 -5.30 8.99
N ILE A 317 -16.90 -5.47 9.79
CA ILE A 317 -18.28 -5.65 9.28
C ILE A 317 -18.72 -4.47 8.40
N ALA A 318 -18.51 -3.22 8.84
CA ALA A 318 -18.87 -2.04 8.06
C ALA A 318 -18.03 -1.93 6.77
N GLN A 319 -16.73 -2.22 6.84
CA GLN A 319 -15.81 -2.20 5.70
C GLN A 319 -16.15 -3.30 4.68
N GLU A 320 -16.57 -4.48 5.12
CA GLU A 320 -17.01 -5.53 4.19
C GLU A 320 -18.35 -5.20 3.52
N ILE A 321 -19.33 -4.70 4.29
CA ILE A 321 -20.61 -4.22 3.74
C ILE A 321 -20.37 -3.07 2.75
N TYR A 322 -19.41 -2.17 3.01
CA TYR A 322 -18.97 -1.15 2.05
C TYR A 322 -18.39 -1.78 0.78
N ASN A 323 -17.49 -2.76 0.89
CA ASN A 323 -16.85 -3.40 -0.26
C ASN A 323 -17.89 -4.05 -1.18
N LEU A 324 -18.79 -4.85 -0.61
CA LEU A 324 -19.83 -5.56 -1.36
C LEU A 324 -20.81 -4.57 -2.02
N ALA A 325 -21.28 -3.56 -1.28
CA ALA A 325 -22.17 -2.54 -1.82
C ALA A 325 -21.53 -1.62 -2.88
N SER A 326 -20.20 -1.44 -2.85
CA SER A 326 -19.46 -0.62 -3.83
C SER A 326 -19.20 -1.35 -5.16
N GLN A 327 -19.30 -2.68 -5.20
CA GLN A 327 -19.15 -3.46 -6.43
C GLN A 327 -20.40 -3.40 -7.33
N VAL A 328 -21.58 -3.17 -6.74
CA VAL A 328 -22.84 -3.06 -7.48
C VAL A 328 -22.97 -1.66 -8.09
N LYS A 329 -22.90 -1.59 -9.43
CA LYS A 329 -23.00 -0.34 -10.20
C LYS A 329 -24.32 0.37 -9.92
N ALA A 330 -24.26 1.69 -9.71
CA ALA A 330 -25.45 2.53 -9.63
C ALA A 330 -26.31 2.37 -10.89
N GLY A 331 -27.64 2.31 -10.72
CA GLY A 331 -28.62 2.18 -11.80
C GLY A 331 -28.92 0.75 -12.29
N PHE A 332 -28.22 -0.29 -11.81
CA PHE A 332 -28.50 -1.68 -12.16
C PHE A 332 -29.09 -2.48 -10.99
N ASP A 333 -30.30 -2.99 -11.19
CA ASP A 333 -31.02 -3.98 -10.36
C ASP A 333 -30.97 -3.80 -8.84
N SER A 334 -31.39 -2.60 -8.38
CA SER A 334 -31.43 -2.21 -6.96
C SER A 334 -32.35 -3.06 -6.09
N ALA A 335 -33.22 -3.88 -6.67
CA ALA A 335 -34.05 -4.86 -5.95
C ALA A 335 -33.23 -6.03 -5.36
N SER A 336 -32.00 -6.23 -5.83
CA SER A 336 -31.12 -7.34 -5.44
C SER A 336 -30.07 -7.00 -4.35
N GLU A 337 -29.90 -5.71 -4.00
CA GLU A 337 -28.81 -5.26 -3.11
C GLU A 337 -29.03 -5.65 -1.63
N LYS A 338 -28.55 -6.86 -1.26
CA LYS A 338 -28.51 -7.37 0.12
C LYS A 338 -27.79 -6.42 1.11
N TYR A 339 -26.81 -5.65 0.62
CA TYR A 339 -25.94 -4.78 1.38
C TYR A 339 -25.90 -3.38 0.75
N SER A 340 -25.88 -2.31 1.57
CA SER A 340 -25.77 -0.93 1.05
C SER A 340 -24.75 -0.08 1.82
N ILE A 341 -24.18 0.93 1.15
CA ILE A 341 -23.20 1.84 1.77
C ILE A 341 -23.84 2.60 2.95
N LYS A 342 -25.15 2.91 2.89
CA LYS A 342 -25.91 3.49 3.99
C LYS A 342 -25.97 2.57 5.23
N GLN A 343 -26.04 1.24 5.07
CA GLN A 343 -25.91 0.29 6.19
C GLN A 343 -24.50 0.32 6.79
N SER A 344 -23.46 0.26 5.94
CA SER A 344 -22.05 0.40 6.36
C SER A 344 -21.84 1.68 7.18
N LYS A 345 -22.29 2.83 6.65
CA LYS A 345 -22.22 4.13 7.31
C LYS A 345 -22.85 4.09 8.71
N LYS A 346 -24.07 3.55 8.83
CA LYS A 346 -24.78 3.43 10.11
C LYS A 346 -24.00 2.59 11.14
N ILE A 347 -23.30 1.54 10.70
CA ILE A 347 -22.48 0.70 11.58
C ILE A 347 -21.21 1.44 11.99
N ALA A 348 -20.53 2.11 11.06
CA ALA A 348 -19.34 2.92 11.35
C ALA A 348 -19.64 4.11 12.28
N ASP A 349 -20.74 4.82 12.05
CA ASP A 349 -21.25 5.90 12.94
C ASP A 349 -21.47 5.41 14.38
N ALA A 350 -21.92 4.15 14.56
CA ALA A 350 -22.12 3.57 15.88
C ALA A 350 -20.80 3.24 16.59
N VAL A 351 -19.82 2.68 15.88
CA VAL A 351 -18.49 2.36 16.46
C VAL A 351 -17.75 3.63 16.86
N VAL A 352 -17.75 4.66 16.01
CA VAL A 352 -17.09 5.95 16.31
C VAL A 352 -17.69 6.63 17.54
N LYS A 353 -18.99 6.48 17.78
CA LYS A 353 -19.66 7.03 18.98
C LYS A 353 -19.37 6.25 20.25
N LEU A 354 -19.23 4.92 20.17
CA LEU A 354 -19.10 4.05 21.34
C LEU A 354 -17.64 3.84 21.76
N PHE A 355 -16.70 3.77 20.81
CA PHE A 355 -15.28 3.51 21.06
C PHE A 355 -14.35 4.42 20.22
N PRO A 356 -14.47 5.76 20.31
CA PRO A 356 -13.82 6.71 19.40
C PRO A 356 -12.30 6.60 19.29
N GLU A 357 -11.62 6.19 20.37
CA GLU A 357 -10.16 6.08 20.47
C GLU A 357 -9.62 4.67 20.23
N SER A 358 -10.51 3.67 20.09
CA SER A 358 -10.11 2.31 19.71
C SER A 358 -9.62 2.24 18.28
N GLU A 359 -8.86 1.20 17.94
CA GLU A 359 -8.42 0.95 16.56
C GLU A 359 -9.64 0.88 15.60
N GLY A 360 -10.69 0.15 15.99
CA GLY A 360 -11.95 0.08 15.25
C GLY A 360 -12.67 1.42 15.13
N GLY A 361 -12.60 2.29 16.15
CA GLY A 361 -13.13 3.66 16.10
C GLY A 361 -12.38 4.55 15.12
N ILE A 362 -11.04 4.51 15.15
CA ILE A 362 -10.17 5.25 14.22
C ILE A 362 -10.39 4.76 12.78
N ASN A 363 -10.45 3.44 12.57
CA ASN A 363 -10.69 2.83 11.28
C ASN A 363 -12.12 3.12 10.76
N ALA A 364 -13.14 3.06 11.61
CA ALA A 364 -14.50 3.45 11.27
C ALA A 364 -14.62 4.95 10.92
N LYS A 365 -13.88 5.83 11.61
CA LYS A 365 -13.79 7.26 11.28
C LYS A 365 -13.18 7.49 9.90
N ASN A 366 -12.15 6.73 9.54
CA ASN A 366 -11.55 6.75 8.20
C ASN A 366 -12.52 6.22 7.12
N LEU A 367 -13.29 5.18 7.43
CA LEU A 367 -14.35 4.67 6.55
C LEU A 367 -15.47 5.71 6.33
N LEU A 368 -15.92 6.39 7.39
CA LEU A 368 -16.90 7.48 7.29
C LEU A 368 -16.37 8.63 6.42
N ASN A 369 -15.10 9.01 6.58
CA ASN A 369 -14.47 10.03 5.74
C ASN A 369 -14.50 9.65 4.24
N ARG A 370 -14.33 8.37 3.90
CA ARG A 370 -14.41 7.87 2.49
C ARG A 370 -15.84 7.78 1.96
N ILE A 371 -16.80 7.42 2.81
CA ILE A 371 -18.23 7.37 2.47
C ILE A 371 -18.77 8.79 2.22
N LEU A 372 -18.42 9.73 3.11
CA LEU A 372 -18.87 11.13 3.08
C LEU A 372 -18.02 12.05 2.18
N HIS A 373 -16.96 11.53 1.56
CA HIS A 373 -16.13 12.32 0.65
C HIS A 373 -16.98 12.85 -0.51
N LYS A 374 -16.84 14.14 -0.81
CA LYS A 374 -17.48 14.76 -1.98
C LYS A 374 -16.53 14.66 -3.16
N GLU A 375 -16.99 14.02 -4.24
CA GLU A 375 -16.23 13.88 -5.48
C GLU A 375 -16.90 14.73 -6.56
N LEU A 376 -16.11 15.39 -7.39
CA LEU A 376 -16.56 16.17 -8.54
C LEU A 376 -15.48 16.11 -9.62
N SER A 377 -15.81 15.61 -10.81
CA SER A 377 -14.94 15.72 -11.99
C SER A 377 -15.74 15.96 -13.26
N LEU A 378 -15.08 16.55 -14.25
CA LEU A 378 -15.63 16.93 -15.54
C LEU A 378 -14.92 16.20 -16.66
N THR A 379 -15.64 15.82 -17.71
CA THR A 379 -15.07 15.28 -18.95
C THR A 379 -15.91 15.70 -20.14
N SER A 380 -15.28 16.27 -21.16
CA SER A 380 -15.87 16.61 -22.46
C SER A 380 -14.82 16.38 -23.55
N GLU A 381 -15.22 16.50 -24.82
CA GLU A 381 -14.30 16.39 -25.94
C GLU A 381 -13.17 17.42 -25.87
N LYS A 382 -11.96 17.01 -26.26
CA LYS A 382 -10.76 17.88 -26.28
C LYS A 382 -10.95 19.11 -27.16
N VAL A 383 -11.74 18.99 -28.23
CA VAL A 383 -12.05 20.06 -29.19
C VAL A 383 -13.53 20.00 -29.56
N ASN A 384 -14.25 21.08 -29.34
CA ASN A 384 -15.68 21.22 -29.60
C ASN A 384 -15.92 22.16 -30.79
N VAL A 385 -17.10 22.10 -31.41
CA VAL A 385 -17.44 22.86 -32.62
C VAL A 385 -17.77 24.33 -32.27
N PRO A 386 -17.17 25.34 -32.92
CA PRO A 386 -17.52 26.75 -32.70
C PRO A 386 -18.97 27.06 -33.05
N GLY A 387 -19.66 27.81 -32.19
CA GLY A 387 -21.06 28.19 -32.39
C GLY A 387 -22.09 27.11 -32.03
N GLU A 388 -21.68 25.88 -31.70
CA GLU A 388 -22.59 24.79 -31.34
C GLU A 388 -22.58 24.50 -29.82
N PRO A 389 -23.72 24.09 -29.23
CA PRO A 389 -23.78 23.60 -27.86
C PRO A 389 -23.23 22.17 -27.76
N PHE A 390 -22.42 21.90 -26.74
CA PHE A 390 -21.83 20.58 -26.50
C PHE A 390 -22.21 20.02 -25.11
N ARG A 391 -21.79 18.79 -24.82
CA ARG A 391 -22.06 18.11 -23.55
C ARG A 391 -20.77 17.98 -22.73
N THR A 392 -20.92 18.08 -21.41
CA THR A 392 -19.88 17.69 -20.45
C THR A 392 -20.45 16.64 -19.52
N LEU A 393 -19.77 15.50 -19.40
CA LEU A 393 -20.03 14.50 -18.37
C LEU A 393 -19.54 15.02 -17.02
N VAL A 394 -20.47 15.12 -16.07
CA VAL A 394 -20.21 15.41 -14.66
C VAL A 394 -20.25 14.10 -13.90
N THR A 395 -19.10 13.70 -13.32
CA THR A 395 -19.02 12.62 -12.33
C THR A 395 -19.06 13.24 -10.95
N TYR A 396 -19.95 12.79 -10.07
CA TYR A 396 -20.16 13.43 -8.77
C TYR A 396 -20.59 12.46 -7.68
N LYS A 397 -20.37 12.85 -6.41
CA LYS A 397 -20.77 12.08 -5.22
C LYS A 397 -20.99 13.02 -4.05
N ASN A 398 -22.05 12.81 -3.26
CA ASN A 398 -22.39 13.62 -2.09
C ASN A 398 -22.58 15.14 -2.38
N ILE A 399 -23.05 15.48 -3.58
CA ILE A 399 -23.29 16.86 -4.07
C ILE A 399 -24.69 16.91 -4.70
N ASN A 400 -25.48 17.94 -4.33
CA ASN A 400 -26.82 18.22 -4.87
C ASN A 400 -26.89 19.42 -5.82
N THR A 401 -25.84 20.25 -5.86
CA THR A 401 -25.75 21.42 -6.74
C THR A 401 -24.30 21.62 -7.15
N THR A 402 -24.06 21.96 -8.41
CA THR A 402 -22.74 22.39 -8.88
C THR A 402 -22.84 23.76 -9.56
N ASN A 403 -21.89 24.62 -9.21
CA ASN A 403 -21.73 25.96 -9.74
C ASN A 403 -20.64 25.89 -10.81
N PHE A 404 -20.89 26.49 -11.97
CA PHE A 404 -20.00 26.45 -13.13
C PHE A 404 -19.53 27.86 -13.51
N ARG A 405 -18.28 27.96 -13.96
CA ARG A 405 -17.70 29.17 -14.58
C ARG A 405 -16.89 28.75 -15.80
N ILE A 406 -17.15 29.35 -16.96
CA ILE A 406 -16.27 29.27 -18.13
C ILE A 406 -15.32 30.46 -18.07
N ILE A 407 -14.02 30.20 -18.15
CA ILE A 407 -12.98 31.22 -18.33
C ILE A 407 -12.28 31.00 -19.67
N GLN A 408 -11.87 32.08 -20.33
CA GLN A 408 -11.07 32.02 -21.55
C GLN A 408 -9.59 31.88 -21.17
N VAL A 409 -8.88 30.95 -21.80
CA VAL A 409 -7.46 30.71 -21.56
C VAL A 409 -6.64 31.47 -22.60
N THR A 410 -6.26 32.70 -22.26
CA THR A 410 -5.38 33.50 -23.13
C THR A 410 -3.94 32.98 -23.07
N PRO A 411 -3.06 33.29 -24.04
CA PRO A 411 -1.64 32.90 -23.99
C PRO A 411 -0.92 33.41 -22.73
N GLU A 412 -1.26 34.62 -22.29
CA GLU A 412 -0.72 35.25 -21.08
C GLU A 412 -1.15 34.48 -19.83
N PHE A 413 -2.43 34.09 -19.76
CA PHE A 413 -2.94 33.26 -18.67
C PHE A 413 -2.33 31.86 -18.67
N LYS A 414 -2.20 31.23 -19.85
CA LYS A 414 -1.54 29.92 -20.03
C LYS A 414 -0.11 29.93 -19.49
N ASN A 415 0.67 30.96 -19.81
CA ASN A 415 2.01 31.19 -19.25
C ASN A 415 1.99 31.37 -17.71
N LEU A 416 0.95 31.99 -17.14
CA LEU A 416 0.80 32.14 -15.69
C LEU A 416 0.45 30.81 -14.99
N LEU A 417 -0.19 29.85 -15.67
CA LEU A 417 -0.47 28.52 -15.12
C LEU A 417 0.81 27.67 -15.00
N GLU A 418 1.66 27.66 -16.04
CA GLU A 418 2.87 26.82 -16.12
C GLU A 418 3.97 27.12 -15.09
N ILE A 419 3.87 28.22 -14.33
CA ILE A 419 4.91 28.68 -13.40
C ILE A 419 4.83 28.01 -12.02
N ASN A 420 3.70 27.39 -11.64
CA ASN A 420 3.46 26.91 -10.27
C ASN A 420 3.26 25.39 -10.17
N SER A 421 3.93 24.75 -9.22
CA SER A 421 3.67 23.35 -8.78
C SER A 421 2.69 23.25 -7.60
N ASP A 422 2.07 24.35 -7.21
CA ASP A 422 1.20 24.49 -6.04
C ASP A 422 -0.27 24.59 -6.49
N ASN A 423 -1.07 23.59 -6.11
CA ASN A 423 -2.48 23.45 -6.48
C ASN A 423 -3.36 24.61 -5.99
N ASP A 424 -3.10 25.13 -4.80
CA ASP A 424 -3.95 26.16 -4.21
C ASP A 424 -3.64 27.51 -4.86
N LYS A 425 -2.36 27.77 -5.17
CA LYS A 425 -1.96 28.92 -5.99
C LYS A 425 -2.46 28.83 -7.43
N LEU A 426 -2.62 27.61 -7.97
CA LEU A 426 -3.23 27.38 -9.28
C LEU A 426 -4.74 27.70 -9.24
N TRP A 427 -5.47 27.19 -8.25
CA TRP A 427 -6.90 27.48 -8.09
C TRP A 427 -7.20 28.95 -7.87
N ASN A 428 -6.44 29.65 -7.03
CA ASN A 428 -6.60 31.09 -6.84
C ASN A 428 -6.37 31.90 -8.14
N LYS A 429 -5.51 31.44 -9.06
CA LYS A 429 -5.33 32.05 -10.39
C LYS A 429 -6.52 31.79 -11.33
N LEU A 430 -7.13 30.61 -11.26
CA LEU A 430 -8.31 30.24 -12.06
C LEU A 430 -9.57 30.99 -11.61
N ILE A 431 -9.78 31.08 -10.29
CA ILE A 431 -10.95 31.72 -9.69
C ILE A 431 -10.94 33.25 -9.86
N SER A 432 -9.76 33.86 -10.00
CA SER A 432 -9.59 35.31 -10.23
C SER A 432 -9.74 35.75 -11.69
N GLN A 433 -9.87 34.83 -12.65
CA GLN A 433 -10.15 35.22 -14.04
C GLN A 433 -11.61 35.69 -14.20
N PRO A 434 -11.87 36.67 -15.09
CA PRO A 434 -13.23 37.05 -15.44
C PRO A 434 -13.96 35.85 -16.08
N SER A 435 -15.14 35.53 -15.55
CA SER A 435 -16.00 34.48 -16.11
C SER A 435 -16.72 34.98 -17.35
N LEU A 436 -16.59 34.25 -18.46
CA LEU A 436 -17.33 34.49 -19.70
C LEU A 436 -18.80 34.06 -19.58
N ARG A 437 -19.07 33.00 -18.80
CA ARG A 437 -20.42 32.56 -18.44
C ARG A 437 -20.39 31.79 -17.13
N SER A 438 -21.33 32.07 -16.25
CA SER A 438 -21.53 31.34 -14.99
C SER A 438 -22.96 30.83 -14.87
N TRP A 439 -23.16 29.64 -14.34
CA TRP A 439 -24.50 29.08 -14.05
C TRP A 439 -24.47 28.10 -12.87
N LYS A 440 -25.66 27.66 -12.44
CA LYS A 440 -25.82 26.60 -11.43
C LYS A 440 -26.62 25.46 -12.04
N GLN A 441 -26.27 24.23 -11.66
CA GLN A 441 -26.96 23.02 -12.06
C GLN A 441 -27.36 22.23 -10.80
N PRO A 442 -28.66 21.96 -10.56
CA PRO A 442 -29.06 20.96 -9.58
C PRO A 442 -28.68 19.56 -10.07
N LEU A 443 -28.22 18.71 -9.16
CA LEU A 443 -27.83 17.32 -9.37
C LEU A 443 -28.68 16.40 -8.47
N PRO A 444 -29.17 15.25 -8.95
CA PRO A 444 -29.83 14.26 -8.11
C PRO A 444 -28.94 13.80 -6.96
N LEU A 445 -29.39 13.95 -5.70
CA LEU A 445 -28.66 13.45 -4.53
C LEU A 445 -29.40 12.27 -3.88
N PRO A 446 -29.19 11.03 -4.34
CA PRO A 446 -29.66 9.84 -3.63
C PRO A 446 -28.85 9.60 -2.34
N ASP A 447 -29.52 9.11 -1.30
CA ASP A 447 -28.91 8.73 -0.01
C ASP A 447 -28.28 7.32 -0.08
N ASP A 448 -27.57 7.04 -1.18
CA ASP A 448 -26.87 5.77 -1.44
C ASP A 448 -25.34 5.87 -1.28
N TYR A 449 -24.79 7.09 -1.24
CA TYR A 449 -23.35 7.41 -1.15
C TYR A 449 -22.49 6.80 -2.28
N LYS A 450 -23.10 6.39 -3.40
CA LYS A 450 -22.40 5.93 -4.62
C LYS A 450 -21.96 7.14 -5.46
N THR A 451 -21.01 6.91 -6.37
CA THR A 451 -20.62 7.91 -7.38
C THR A 451 -21.58 7.83 -8.56
N HIS A 452 -22.14 8.98 -8.95
CA HIS A 452 -23.16 9.13 -9.99
C HIS A 452 -22.63 9.96 -11.15
N PHE A 453 -23.36 9.89 -12.27
CA PHE A 453 -22.97 10.47 -13.55
C PHE A 453 -24.18 11.20 -14.16
N THR A 454 -23.96 12.39 -14.72
CA THR A 454 -24.93 13.06 -15.59
C THR A 454 -24.21 13.83 -16.67
N GLU A 455 -24.81 13.97 -17.84
CA GLU A 455 -24.39 14.99 -18.79
C GLU A 455 -25.00 16.35 -18.39
N ILE A 456 -24.28 17.42 -18.68
CA ILE A 456 -24.80 18.80 -18.69
C ILE A 456 -24.59 19.41 -20.08
N LYS A 457 -25.45 20.37 -20.43
CA LYS A 457 -25.26 21.21 -21.62
C LYS A 457 -24.28 22.34 -21.31
N VAL A 458 -23.37 22.60 -22.24
CA VAL A 458 -22.64 23.87 -22.34
C VAL A 458 -23.08 24.54 -23.65
N ASP A 459 -23.68 25.73 -23.59
CA ASP A 459 -24.09 26.44 -24.82
C ASP A 459 -22.89 26.99 -25.59
N ALA A 460 -23.10 27.18 -26.89
CA ALA A 460 -22.17 27.74 -27.88
C ALA A 460 -21.13 28.73 -27.33
N LEU A 461 -19.89 28.54 -27.80
CA LEU A 461 -18.75 29.42 -27.61
C LEU A 461 -18.13 29.77 -28.97
N PRO A 462 -17.48 30.93 -29.11
CA PRO A 462 -16.65 31.22 -30.29
C PRO A 462 -15.33 30.43 -30.22
N VAL A 463 -14.55 30.46 -31.29
CA VAL A 463 -13.19 29.88 -31.35
C VAL A 463 -12.36 30.32 -30.13
N GLY A 464 -11.64 29.37 -29.53
CA GLY A 464 -10.68 29.69 -28.47
C GLY A 464 -10.20 28.48 -27.66
N GLU A 465 -9.35 28.78 -26.68
CA GLU A 465 -9.03 27.86 -25.58
C GLU A 465 -9.81 28.28 -24.33
N TYR A 466 -10.36 27.32 -23.60
CA TYR A 466 -11.23 27.56 -22.44
C TYR A 466 -10.93 26.60 -21.30
N ALA A 467 -11.29 27.01 -20.08
CA ALA A 467 -11.43 26.11 -18.96
C ALA A 467 -12.85 26.20 -18.40
N LEU A 468 -13.52 25.04 -18.26
CA LEU A 468 -14.75 24.90 -17.48
C LEU A 468 -14.36 24.57 -16.05
N LEU A 469 -14.64 25.50 -15.14
CA LEU A 469 -14.48 25.31 -13.71
C LEU A 469 -15.82 24.88 -13.10
N ALA A 470 -15.78 23.92 -12.18
CA ALA A 470 -16.92 23.44 -11.42
C ALA A 470 -16.61 23.37 -9.91
N SER A 471 -17.62 23.69 -9.09
CA SER A 471 -17.49 23.78 -7.64
C SER A 471 -18.81 23.43 -6.93
N ALA A 472 -18.75 22.69 -5.82
CA ALA A 472 -19.93 22.48 -4.98
C ALA A 472 -20.34 23.74 -4.21
N ALA A 473 -19.39 24.63 -3.87
CA ALA A 473 -19.64 25.94 -3.27
C ALA A 473 -19.68 27.08 -4.32
N GLU A 474 -20.53 28.07 -4.10
CA GLU A 474 -20.77 29.18 -5.06
C GLU A 474 -19.62 30.20 -5.15
N ASP A 475 -18.90 30.36 -4.04
CA ASP A 475 -17.71 31.21 -3.90
C ASP A 475 -16.45 30.62 -4.55
N PHE A 476 -16.46 29.31 -4.85
CA PHE A 476 -15.31 28.51 -5.29
C PHE A 476 -14.18 28.46 -4.23
N ASN A 477 -14.49 28.57 -2.94
CA ASN A 477 -13.47 28.47 -1.88
C ASN A 477 -12.76 27.10 -1.90
N LEU A 478 -11.52 27.05 -1.39
CA LEU A 478 -10.67 25.85 -1.43
C LEU A 478 -10.85 24.92 -0.20
N ASN A 479 -11.65 25.31 0.80
CA ASN A 479 -11.70 24.63 2.10
C ASN A 479 -12.73 23.50 2.12
N LYS A 480 -12.29 22.25 1.92
CA LYS A 480 -13.13 21.03 1.91
C LYS A 480 -14.24 21.06 0.85
N ASN A 481 -14.07 21.88 -0.17
CA ASN A 481 -14.96 22.01 -1.32
C ASN A 481 -14.29 21.32 -2.53
N PRO A 482 -14.95 20.37 -3.21
CA PRO A 482 -14.41 19.76 -4.41
C PRO A 482 -14.46 20.77 -5.57
N LEU A 483 -13.30 21.02 -6.16
CA LEU A 483 -13.08 21.91 -7.30
C LEU A 483 -12.56 21.09 -8.48
N SER A 484 -13.13 21.28 -9.67
CA SER A 484 -12.71 20.59 -10.90
C SER A 484 -12.56 21.56 -12.07
N ALA A 485 -11.45 21.46 -12.79
CA ALA A 485 -11.16 22.27 -13.97
C ALA A 485 -10.92 21.35 -15.17
N HIS A 486 -11.68 21.54 -16.25
CA HIS A 486 -11.48 20.84 -17.51
C HIS A 486 -11.13 21.84 -18.61
N TYR A 487 -9.95 21.64 -19.21
CA TYR A 487 -9.43 22.48 -20.29
C TYR A 487 -9.79 21.87 -21.64
N PHE A 488 -10.32 22.69 -22.55
CA PHE A 488 -10.78 22.25 -23.86
C PHE A 488 -10.60 23.37 -24.90
N HIS A 489 -10.58 22.99 -26.16
CA HIS A 489 -10.56 23.91 -27.29
C HIS A 489 -11.94 23.99 -27.95
N VAL A 490 -12.19 25.09 -28.64
CA VAL A 490 -13.34 25.28 -29.53
C VAL A 490 -12.77 25.69 -30.89
N SER A 491 -12.87 24.79 -31.88
CA SER A 491 -12.21 24.93 -33.19
C SER A 491 -12.78 23.96 -34.22
N ASN A 492 -13.06 24.47 -35.42
CA ASN A 492 -13.39 23.66 -36.60
C ASN A 492 -12.15 23.05 -37.25
N ILE A 493 -10.94 23.37 -36.80
CA ILE A 493 -9.73 22.71 -37.28
C ILE A 493 -9.67 21.28 -36.72
N SER A 494 -9.38 20.33 -37.59
CA SER A 494 -8.98 18.96 -37.25
C SER A 494 -7.79 18.54 -38.12
N TYR A 495 -7.12 17.47 -37.74
CA TYR A 495 -6.10 16.86 -38.59
C TYR A 495 -6.04 15.35 -38.43
N LEU A 496 -5.58 14.68 -39.49
CA LEU A 496 -5.21 13.27 -39.53
C LEU A 496 -3.73 13.16 -39.93
N ASN A 497 -3.02 12.13 -39.48
CA ASN A 497 -1.61 11.95 -39.82
C ASN A 497 -1.21 10.50 -40.11
N ASN A 498 -0.16 10.34 -40.91
CA ASN A 498 0.55 9.09 -41.17
C ASN A 498 2.05 9.38 -41.11
N GLY A 499 2.65 9.20 -39.93
CA GLY A 499 4.01 9.65 -39.65
C GLY A 499 4.17 11.17 -39.87
N ASN A 500 4.97 11.55 -40.85
CA ASN A 500 5.26 12.94 -41.21
C ASN A 500 4.30 13.56 -42.26
N GLU A 501 3.28 12.83 -42.70
CA GLU A 501 2.26 13.31 -43.64
C GLU A 501 0.97 13.62 -42.90
N TYR A 502 0.42 14.83 -43.09
CA TYR A 502 -0.74 15.34 -42.36
C TYR A 502 -1.78 15.93 -43.32
N PHE A 503 -3.06 15.72 -43.00
CA PHE A 503 -4.19 16.34 -43.70
C PHE A 503 -4.95 17.22 -42.71
N VAL A 504 -5.05 18.52 -43.00
CA VAL A 504 -5.76 19.52 -42.20
C VAL A 504 -7.18 19.68 -42.76
N LEU A 505 -8.18 19.36 -41.93
CA LEU A 505 -9.56 19.18 -42.35
C LEU A 505 -10.53 19.98 -41.46
N ASP A 506 -11.65 20.39 -42.03
CA ASP A 506 -12.81 20.89 -41.30
C ASP A 506 -13.42 19.75 -40.46
N ARG A 507 -13.55 19.98 -39.15
CA ARG A 507 -13.95 18.98 -38.14
C ARG A 507 -15.35 18.43 -38.36
N THR A 508 -16.26 19.23 -38.90
CA THR A 508 -17.69 18.90 -39.01
C THR A 508 -18.04 18.31 -40.37
N THR A 509 -17.35 18.73 -41.43
CA THR A 509 -17.63 18.31 -42.82
C THR A 509 -16.57 17.41 -43.45
N GLY A 510 -15.41 17.23 -42.80
CA GLY A 510 -14.26 16.47 -43.31
C GLY A 510 -13.57 17.10 -44.52
N LYS A 511 -13.97 18.32 -44.93
CA LYS A 511 -13.45 18.99 -46.12
C LYS A 511 -12.04 19.55 -45.88
N PRO A 512 -11.14 19.53 -46.86
CA PRO A 512 -9.80 20.08 -46.68
C PRO A 512 -9.74 21.59 -46.43
N LEU A 513 -8.93 22.02 -45.47
CA LEU A 513 -8.67 23.43 -45.17
C LEU A 513 -7.49 23.96 -46.00
N ALA A 514 -7.71 24.09 -47.31
CA ALA A 514 -6.70 24.59 -48.24
C ALA A 514 -6.20 25.99 -47.85
N GLY A 515 -4.89 26.16 -47.70
CA GLY A 515 -4.26 27.39 -47.20
C GLY A 515 -4.12 27.50 -45.68
N ALA A 516 -4.51 26.47 -44.90
CA ALA A 516 -4.22 26.43 -43.46
C ALA A 516 -2.72 26.43 -43.18
N LYS A 517 -2.29 27.25 -42.21
CA LYS A 517 -0.89 27.38 -41.82
C LYS A 517 -0.59 26.47 -40.63
N VAL A 518 0.42 25.62 -40.78
CA VAL A 518 0.86 24.67 -39.76
C VAL A 518 2.25 25.08 -39.28
N GLN A 519 2.32 25.72 -38.11
CA GLN A 519 3.58 25.98 -37.42
C GLN A 519 3.95 24.72 -36.63
N VAL A 520 5.07 24.11 -37.03
CA VAL A 520 5.65 22.97 -36.33
C VAL A 520 6.50 23.47 -35.17
N TRP A 521 6.32 22.90 -33.99
CA TRP A 521 7.07 23.22 -32.78
C TRP A 521 7.79 21.97 -32.26
N ASN A 522 9.06 22.10 -31.87
CA ASN A 522 9.81 21.09 -31.13
C ASN A 522 9.71 21.38 -29.63
N GLN A 523 9.12 20.48 -28.84
CA GLN A 523 9.16 20.57 -27.38
C GLN A 523 10.40 19.85 -26.84
N ARG A 524 11.28 20.57 -26.16
CA ARG A 524 12.34 19.97 -25.33
C ARG A 524 12.22 20.41 -23.88
N TYR A 525 12.50 19.49 -22.95
CA TYR A 525 12.60 19.82 -21.54
C TYR A 525 14.00 20.36 -21.24
N ASP A 526 14.10 21.59 -20.74
CA ASP A 526 15.34 22.14 -20.23
C ASP A 526 15.48 21.81 -18.74
N TYR A 527 16.48 21.00 -18.41
CA TYR A 527 16.78 20.58 -17.05
C TYR A 527 17.29 21.71 -16.16
N ASN A 528 17.81 22.80 -16.73
CA ASN A 528 18.31 23.95 -15.97
C ASN A 528 17.15 24.79 -15.42
N THR A 529 16.23 25.22 -16.28
CA THR A 529 15.03 25.97 -15.89
C THR A 529 13.88 25.09 -15.40
N ARG A 530 13.96 23.77 -15.60
CA ARG A 530 12.93 22.75 -15.30
C ARG A 530 11.60 23.00 -16.04
N LYS A 531 11.69 23.49 -17.28
CA LYS A 531 10.55 23.87 -18.11
C LYS A 531 10.59 23.23 -19.48
N ASN A 532 9.41 23.16 -20.11
CA ASN A 532 9.31 22.88 -21.53
C ASN A 532 9.67 24.14 -22.32
N ILE A 533 10.56 24.01 -23.30
CA ILE A 533 10.88 25.05 -24.28
C ILE A 533 10.30 24.59 -25.62
N PHE A 534 9.54 25.47 -26.26
CA PHE A 534 8.98 25.27 -27.59
C PHE A 534 9.83 26.01 -28.61
N GLU A 535 10.58 25.28 -29.43
CA GLU A 535 11.39 25.83 -30.52
C GLU A 535 10.59 25.79 -31.82
N LYS A 536 10.52 26.93 -32.52
CA LYS A 536 9.89 26.95 -33.86
C LYS A 536 10.73 26.14 -34.83
N LEU A 537 10.10 25.17 -35.49
CA LEU A 537 10.62 24.52 -36.67
C LEU A 537 10.03 25.19 -37.92
N GLU A 538 9.67 24.40 -38.93
CA GLU A 538 9.08 24.86 -40.18
C GLU A 538 7.66 25.42 -40.01
N LEU A 539 7.29 26.32 -40.92
CA LEU A 539 5.93 26.82 -41.11
C LEU A 539 5.46 26.34 -42.48
N LEU A 540 4.50 25.43 -42.50
CA LEU A 540 3.95 24.84 -43.71
C LEU A 540 2.59 25.49 -44.04
N THR A 541 2.19 25.41 -45.31
CA THR A 541 0.85 25.82 -45.76
C THR A 541 0.20 24.64 -46.47
N ALA A 542 -1.02 24.30 -46.05
CA ALA A 542 -1.78 23.18 -46.58
C ALA A 542 -2.16 23.40 -48.06
N ASP A 543 -1.97 22.37 -48.88
CA ASP A 543 -2.31 22.42 -50.31
C ASP A 543 -3.83 22.40 -50.56
N LYS A 544 -4.26 22.33 -51.82
CA LYS A 544 -5.69 22.25 -52.21
C LYS A 544 -6.44 21.03 -51.61
N ASN A 545 -5.71 20.00 -51.19
CA ASN A 545 -6.22 18.78 -50.56
C ASN A 545 -6.03 18.82 -49.02
N GLY A 546 -5.64 19.96 -48.45
CA GLY A 546 -5.38 20.14 -47.01
C GLY A 546 -4.07 19.51 -46.55
N TYR A 547 -3.23 19.03 -47.47
CA TYR A 547 -2.06 18.22 -47.17
C TYR A 547 -0.83 19.07 -46.82
N VAL A 548 -0.09 18.66 -45.80
CA VAL A 548 1.27 19.11 -45.49
C VAL A 548 2.18 17.92 -45.19
N LYS A 549 3.48 18.07 -45.44
CA LYS A 549 4.50 17.07 -45.12
C LYS A 549 5.65 17.70 -44.34
N LEU A 550 5.98 17.11 -43.19
CA LEU A 550 7.03 17.58 -42.29
C LEU A 550 8.42 17.15 -42.78
N SER A 551 9.42 18.01 -42.53
CA SER A 551 10.81 17.81 -42.93
C SER A 551 11.49 16.74 -42.08
N ASN A 552 11.76 15.59 -42.72
CA ASN A 552 12.35 14.41 -42.10
C ASN A 552 13.85 14.60 -41.77
N LYS A 553 14.15 15.37 -40.71
CA LYS A 553 15.51 15.66 -40.22
C LYS A 553 15.99 14.55 -39.27
N LYS A 554 16.91 13.71 -39.76
CA LYS A 554 17.48 12.55 -39.05
C LYS A 554 18.07 12.89 -37.66
N ASN A 555 18.14 11.86 -36.81
CA ASN A 555 18.89 11.78 -35.55
C ASN A 555 18.36 12.63 -34.35
N THR A 556 17.04 12.83 -34.23
CA THR A 556 16.42 13.21 -32.94
C THR A 556 15.04 12.56 -32.81
N GLU A 557 14.77 11.91 -31.68
CA GLU A 557 13.38 11.68 -31.25
C GLU A 557 12.76 13.05 -30.93
N ARG A 558 11.65 13.40 -31.59
CA ARG A 558 11.04 14.73 -31.48
C ARG A 558 9.67 14.64 -30.86
N ASN A 559 9.48 15.38 -29.77
CA ASN A 559 8.15 15.69 -29.25
C ASN A 559 7.61 16.87 -30.06
N ILE A 560 6.99 16.57 -31.20
CA ILE A 560 6.43 17.61 -32.08
C ILE A 560 5.08 18.08 -31.53
N ARG A 561 4.79 19.37 -31.66
CA ARG A 561 3.42 19.90 -31.56
C ARG A 561 3.10 20.74 -32.78
N LEU A 562 1.82 20.75 -33.16
CA LEU A 562 1.31 21.51 -34.30
C LEU A 562 0.39 22.63 -33.82
N GLU A 563 0.79 23.87 -34.10
CA GLU A 563 -0.10 25.03 -34.04
C GLU A 563 -0.65 25.26 -35.45
N ILE A 564 -1.95 25.03 -35.62
CA ILE A 564 -2.64 25.17 -36.90
C ILE A 564 -3.52 26.41 -36.85
N THR A 565 -3.46 27.24 -37.89
CA THR A 565 -4.30 28.45 -38.03
C THR A 565 -4.95 28.50 -39.41
N TYR A 566 -6.23 28.84 -39.45
CA TYR A 566 -7.00 28.97 -40.69
C TYR A 566 -8.07 30.05 -40.54
N GLN A 567 -8.01 31.09 -41.38
CA GLN A 567 -8.86 32.28 -41.25
C GLN A 567 -8.77 32.87 -39.82
N ASN A 568 -9.87 32.86 -39.06
CA ASN A 568 -9.94 33.30 -37.66
C ASN A 568 -9.82 32.14 -36.65
N ASP A 569 -9.64 30.90 -37.12
CA ASP A 569 -9.55 29.69 -36.29
C ASP A 569 -8.08 29.35 -35.95
N LYS A 570 -7.86 28.83 -34.73
CA LYS A 570 -6.57 28.39 -34.21
C LYS A 570 -6.74 27.16 -33.31
N LEU A 571 -5.94 26.12 -33.57
CA LEU A 571 -5.81 24.93 -32.74
C LEU A 571 -4.35 24.68 -32.37
N PHE A 572 -4.05 24.54 -31.07
CA PHE A 572 -2.72 24.17 -30.57
C PHE A 572 -2.84 23.22 -29.38
N LEU A 573 -2.92 21.92 -29.68
CA LEU A 573 -3.13 20.87 -28.68
C LEU A 573 -1.89 20.66 -27.79
N GLY A 574 -2.14 20.24 -26.54
CA GLY A 574 -1.10 19.85 -25.59
C GLY A 574 -0.53 18.44 -25.80
N ASP A 575 -1.06 17.67 -26.76
CA ASP A 575 -0.63 16.29 -27.04
C ASP A 575 0.58 16.28 -27.98
N ASN A 576 1.66 15.59 -27.57
CA ASN A 576 2.84 15.43 -28.40
C ASN A 576 2.56 14.47 -29.57
N GLN A 577 2.95 14.86 -30.77
CA GLN A 577 2.97 14.02 -31.96
C GLN A 577 4.35 13.35 -32.07
N TYR A 578 4.35 12.05 -32.33
CA TYR A 578 5.56 11.26 -32.58
C TYR A 578 5.81 11.18 -34.10
N SER A 579 7.05 11.39 -34.52
CA SER A 579 7.49 11.51 -35.92
C SER A 579 8.50 10.44 -36.32
#